data_AF-A0A645EN15-F1
#
_entry.id   AF-A0A645EN15-F1
#
_cell.length_a   1.000
_cell.length_b   1.000
_cell.length_c   1.000
_cell.angle_alpha   90.00
_cell.angle_beta   90.00
_cell.angle_gamma   90.00
#
_symmetry.space_group_name_H-M   'P 1'
#
loop_
_entity.id
_entity.type
_entity.pdbx_description
1 polymer ?
#
loop_
_entity_poly.entity_id
_entity_poly.type
_entity_poly.pdbx_seq_one_letter_code
_entity_poly.pdbx_strand_id
1 'polypeptide(L)'
;MAAIVGAAGLAPCIAAARAGKRLLLANKEAIVVGGQVFMSAVKEGGATLLPIDSEHSAIFQSLPEDASTWARRVDHILLTASGGPFRTRDPQTLRDVTPDQACAHPNFAMGRKISIDSATMMNKALEVIEARWLFDLAPEQIKVVIHPQQIIHSMVQFVDASIIAQLGTPDMRVPIAVGLAWPERIVSGTPTLDFAKLAALTFEEADAVRFPGLHLSWQALRAPAGTTAVLNAANEVSVAAFLDGRIRFDQIHRINLETLERVAPSNPDSLEALLALDAQTRASAHESVARIGHV
;
A
#
# COMPACT_ATOMS: atom_id res chain seq x y z
N MET A 1 9.76 5.28 14.93
CA MET A 1 9.19 4.48 13.84
C MET A 1 7.69 4.71 13.83
N ALA A 2 7.11 4.96 12.66
CA ALA A 2 5.67 5.12 12.46
C ALA A 2 5.08 3.76 12.07
N ALA A 3 4.60 3.00 13.07
CA ALA A 3 4.06 1.64 12.90
C ALA A 3 2.68 1.45 13.58
N ILE A 4 2.03 2.55 13.96
CA ILE A 4 0.62 2.52 14.41
C ILE A 4 -0.22 2.15 13.19
N VAL A 5 -1.13 1.17 13.30
CA VAL A 5 -1.94 0.69 12.16
C VAL A 5 -3.04 1.69 11.80
N GLY A 6 -3.29 1.86 10.49
CA GLY A 6 -4.43 2.62 9.98
C GLY A 6 -4.29 4.14 10.07
N ALA A 7 -5.37 4.85 9.77
CA ALA A 7 -5.42 6.32 9.78
C ALA A 7 -5.06 6.96 11.13
N ALA A 8 -5.21 6.22 12.24
CA ALA A 8 -4.82 6.66 13.59
C ALA A 8 -3.34 7.06 13.71
N GLY A 9 -2.47 6.51 12.85
CA GLY A 9 -1.06 6.89 12.83
C GLY A 9 -0.76 8.23 12.15
N LEU A 10 -1.70 8.85 11.44
CA LEU A 10 -1.45 10.08 10.66
C LEU A 10 -1.03 11.26 11.54
N ALA A 11 -1.79 11.55 12.60
CA ALA A 11 -1.52 12.68 13.50
C ALA A 11 -0.10 12.64 14.11
N PRO A 12 0.36 11.53 14.72
CA PRO A 12 1.73 11.45 15.23
C PRO A 12 2.79 11.48 14.11
N CYS A 13 2.49 10.98 12.90
CA CYS A 13 3.40 11.09 11.75
C CYS A 13 3.59 12.55 11.32
N ILE A 14 2.50 13.33 11.21
CA ILE A 14 2.58 14.78 10.89
C ILE A 14 3.36 15.53 11.97
N ALA A 15 3.12 15.23 13.25
CA ALA A 15 3.86 15.85 14.35
C ALA A 15 5.37 15.56 14.28
N ALA A 16 5.75 14.31 14.01
CA ALA A 16 7.16 13.93 13.83
C ALA A 16 7.78 14.58 12.59
N ALA A 17 7.03 14.68 11.49
CA ALA A 17 7.47 15.34 10.26
C ALA A 17 7.74 16.83 10.48
N ARG A 18 6.80 17.56 11.09
CA ARG A 18 6.97 18.99 11.43
C ARG A 18 8.13 19.24 12.38
N ALA A 19 8.43 18.28 13.26
CA ALA A 19 9.56 18.36 14.19
C ALA A 19 10.92 17.98 13.57
N GLY A 20 10.99 17.81 12.24
CA GLY A 20 12.23 17.52 11.50
C GLY A 20 12.87 16.17 11.83
N LYS A 21 12.06 15.19 12.26
CA LYS A 21 12.59 13.88 12.66
C LYS A 21 12.95 13.02 11.45
N ARG A 22 13.80 12.03 11.68
CA ARG A 22 13.92 10.88 10.79
C ARG A 22 12.70 9.98 11.00
N LEU A 23 11.79 9.98 10.03
CA LEU A 23 10.53 9.27 10.09
C LEU A 23 10.63 7.96 9.31
N LEU A 24 10.80 6.86 10.05
CA LEU A 24 10.75 5.50 9.52
C LEU A 24 9.27 5.11 9.32
N LEU A 25 8.75 5.27 8.10
CA LEU A 25 7.34 5.10 7.77
C LEU A 25 7.04 3.64 7.41
N ALA A 26 6.39 2.93 8.33
CA ALA A 26 5.86 1.58 8.11
C ALA A 26 4.32 1.56 7.98
N ASN A 27 3.65 2.61 8.47
CA ASN A 27 2.22 2.81 8.29
C ASN A 27 1.95 3.46 6.92
N LYS A 28 1.49 2.65 5.96
CA LYS A 28 1.08 3.11 4.63
C LYS A 28 -0.19 3.97 4.67
N GLU A 29 -1.14 3.66 5.54
CA GLU A 29 -2.40 4.40 5.64
C GLU A 29 -2.19 5.87 6.00
N ALA A 30 -1.15 6.20 6.79
CA ALA A 30 -0.80 7.58 7.10
C ALA A 30 -0.51 8.40 5.83
N ILE A 31 0.27 7.88 4.88
CA ILE A 31 0.56 8.61 3.65
C ILE A 31 -0.57 8.49 2.61
N VAL A 32 -1.31 7.38 2.58
CA VAL A 32 -2.49 7.23 1.71
C VAL A 32 -3.58 8.25 2.06
N VAL A 33 -3.87 8.41 3.35
CA VAL A 33 -4.86 9.39 3.85
C VAL A 33 -4.28 10.79 3.84
N GLY A 34 -3.04 10.95 4.33
CA GLY A 34 -2.39 12.24 4.50
C GLY A 34 -2.00 12.94 3.20
N GLY A 35 -1.62 12.17 2.18
CA GLY A 35 -1.22 12.66 0.85
C GLY A 35 -0.41 13.95 0.89
N GLN A 36 -0.93 14.97 0.21
CA GLN A 36 -0.30 16.30 0.15
C GLN A 36 -0.11 16.93 1.53
N VAL A 37 -1.05 16.80 2.47
CA VAL A 37 -0.95 17.38 3.82
C VAL A 37 0.27 16.80 4.56
N PHE A 38 0.45 15.48 4.45
CA PHE A 38 1.59 14.79 5.06
C PHE A 38 2.91 15.18 4.37
N MET A 39 2.95 15.21 3.04
CA MET A 39 4.16 15.59 2.30
C MET A 39 4.56 17.06 2.51
N SER A 40 3.58 17.96 2.63
CA SER A 40 3.82 19.37 3.00
C SER A 40 4.44 19.46 4.40
N ALA A 41 3.93 18.71 5.38
CA ALA A 41 4.49 18.67 6.73
C ALA A 41 5.94 18.15 6.76
N VAL A 42 6.28 17.14 5.95
CA VAL A 42 7.66 16.63 5.80
C VAL A 42 8.57 17.72 5.25
N LYS A 43 8.13 18.44 4.21
CA LYS A 43 8.88 19.53 3.58
C LYS A 43 9.07 20.72 4.53
N GLU A 44 8.01 21.14 5.21
CA GLU A 44 8.02 22.27 6.16
C GLU A 44 8.96 22.01 7.35
N GLY A 45 8.91 20.80 7.91
CA GLY A 45 9.76 20.43 9.04
C GLY A 45 11.18 20.02 8.67
N GLY A 46 11.49 19.81 7.38
CA GLY A 46 12.78 19.28 6.94
C GLY A 46 13.03 17.84 7.40
N ALA A 47 11.98 17.05 7.59
CA ALA A 47 12.09 15.67 8.04
C ALA A 47 12.71 14.77 6.98
N THR A 48 13.47 13.76 7.41
CA THR A 48 13.93 12.67 6.54
C THR A 48 12.87 11.57 6.55
N LEU A 49 12.18 11.37 5.44
CA LEU A 49 11.20 10.30 5.28
C LEU A 49 11.88 9.06 4.70
N LEU A 50 11.79 7.92 5.41
CA LEU A 50 12.37 6.64 4.97
C LEU A 50 11.29 5.56 4.91
N PRO A 51 11.03 4.96 3.74
CA PRO A 51 10.04 3.90 3.62
C PRO A 51 10.54 2.60 4.27
N ILE A 52 9.68 2.02 5.10
CA ILE A 52 9.92 0.72 5.76
C ILE A 52 9.09 -0.39 5.12
N ASP A 53 7.99 -0.05 4.44
CA ASP A 53 7.27 -1.04 3.63
C ASP A 53 8.22 -1.67 2.59
N SER A 54 8.14 -2.98 2.40
CA SER A 54 9.20 -3.77 1.74
C SER A 54 9.45 -3.31 0.31
N GLU A 55 8.37 -3.09 -0.43
CA GLU A 55 8.37 -2.70 -1.83
C GLU A 55 8.92 -1.28 -2.01
N HIS A 56 8.52 -0.35 -1.15
CA HIS A 56 9.01 1.03 -1.22
C HIS A 56 10.45 1.14 -0.71
N SER A 57 10.84 0.34 0.28
CA SER A 57 12.25 0.22 0.68
C SER A 57 13.12 -0.34 -0.44
N ALA A 58 12.60 -1.31 -1.21
CA ALA A 58 13.27 -1.86 -2.38
C ALA A 58 13.42 -0.83 -3.50
N ILE A 59 12.38 -0.05 -3.78
CA ILE A 59 12.43 1.08 -4.73
C ILE A 59 13.45 2.11 -4.26
N PHE A 60 13.37 2.53 -3.00
CA PHE A 60 14.28 3.52 -2.41
C PHE A 60 15.76 3.10 -2.53
N GLN A 61 16.06 1.83 -2.27
CA GLN A 61 17.42 1.28 -2.44
C GLN A 61 17.86 1.14 -3.91
N SER A 62 16.92 1.16 -4.85
CA SER A 62 17.18 1.04 -6.29
C SER A 62 17.23 2.40 -7.00
N LEU A 63 16.81 3.48 -6.30
CA LEU A 63 16.83 4.84 -6.81
C LEU A 63 18.22 5.48 -6.68
N PRO A 64 18.56 6.44 -7.54
CA PRO A 64 19.72 7.30 -7.32
C PRO A 64 19.62 8.05 -5.99
N GLU A 65 20.75 8.27 -5.31
CA GLU A 65 20.75 8.95 -4.00
C GLU A 65 20.16 10.37 -4.05
N ASP A 66 20.43 11.12 -5.13
CA ASP A 66 19.91 12.47 -5.31
C ASP A 66 18.49 12.45 -5.89
N ALA A 67 17.51 12.66 -5.01
CA ALA A 67 16.09 12.73 -5.33
C ALA A 67 15.73 13.80 -6.37
N SER A 68 16.50 14.89 -6.48
CA SER A 68 16.26 15.92 -7.50
C SER A 68 16.46 15.40 -8.93
N THR A 69 17.13 14.26 -9.09
CA THR A 69 17.38 13.62 -10.39
C THR A 69 16.32 12.60 -10.78
N TRP A 70 15.38 12.23 -9.91
CA TRP A 70 14.45 11.14 -10.18
C TRP A 70 13.56 11.45 -11.40
N ALA A 71 12.97 12.65 -11.46
CA ALA A 71 12.06 13.06 -12.54
C ALA A 71 12.68 13.01 -13.95
N ARG A 72 14.00 13.10 -14.09
CA ARG A 72 14.70 13.02 -15.40
C ARG A 72 15.26 11.63 -15.72
N ARG A 73 15.35 10.74 -14.72
CA ARG A 73 16.06 9.46 -14.83
C ARG A 73 15.13 8.26 -14.76
N VAL A 74 14.08 8.34 -13.94
CA VAL A 74 13.14 7.26 -13.70
C VAL A 74 12.03 7.34 -14.74
N ASP A 75 11.83 6.24 -15.47
CA ASP A 75 10.70 6.09 -16.39
C ASP A 75 9.45 5.65 -15.60
N HIS A 76 9.54 4.51 -14.91
CA HIS A 76 8.49 3.99 -14.03
C HIS A 76 9.06 3.04 -12.98
N ILE A 77 8.25 2.72 -11.98
CA ILE A 77 8.53 1.66 -11.01
C ILE A 77 7.70 0.42 -11.33
N LEU A 78 8.23 -0.74 -10.95
CA LEU A 78 7.50 -2.01 -10.92
C LEU A 78 7.35 -2.45 -9.47
N LEU A 79 6.15 -2.29 -8.96
CA LEU A 79 5.73 -2.69 -7.63
C LEU A 79 5.33 -4.17 -7.65
N THR A 80 6.10 -5.04 -7.03
CA THR A 80 5.79 -6.48 -7.05
C THR A 80 4.72 -6.83 -6.03
N ALA A 81 3.92 -7.88 -6.25
CA ALA A 81 2.92 -8.38 -5.31
C ALA A 81 2.99 -9.91 -5.20
N SER A 82 2.68 -10.51 -4.04
CA SER A 82 2.54 -11.99 -3.96
C SER A 82 1.37 -12.52 -4.79
N GLY A 83 0.33 -11.72 -4.98
CA GLY A 83 -0.99 -12.14 -5.47
C GLY A 83 -1.89 -12.75 -4.37
N GLY A 84 -1.42 -12.81 -3.12
CA GLY A 84 -2.20 -13.30 -1.99
C GLY A 84 -2.60 -14.78 -2.07
N PRO A 85 -3.39 -15.29 -1.10
CA PRO A 85 -3.84 -16.69 -1.07
C PRO A 85 -4.75 -17.08 -2.24
N PHE A 86 -5.33 -16.12 -2.96
CA PHE A 86 -6.32 -16.38 -4.01
C PHE A 86 -5.80 -16.13 -5.42
N ARG A 87 -4.49 -15.91 -5.61
CA ARG A 87 -3.82 -15.69 -6.90
C ARG A 87 -4.31 -16.58 -8.04
N THR A 88 -4.48 -17.87 -7.78
CA THR A 88 -4.86 -18.88 -8.77
C THR A 88 -6.31 -19.37 -8.60
N ARG A 89 -7.10 -18.74 -7.73
CA ARG A 89 -8.48 -19.13 -7.46
C ARG A 89 -9.40 -18.59 -8.57
N ASP A 90 -10.41 -19.38 -8.93
CA ASP A 90 -11.46 -18.95 -9.85
C ASP A 90 -12.23 -17.77 -9.22
N PRO A 91 -12.29 -16.59 -9.89
CA PRO A 91 -13.02 -15.43 -9.40
C PRO A 91 -14.48 -15.72 -9.00
N GLN A 92 -15.16 -16.65 -9.67
CA GLN A 92 -16.56 -16.99 -9.37
C GLN A 92 -16.73 -17.61 -7.97
N THR A 93 -15.67 -18.23 -7.44
CA THR A 93 -15.67 -18.88 -6.12
C THR A 93 -15.25 -17.95 -4.99
N LEU A 94 -14.88 -16.70 -5.29
CA LEU A 94 -14.44 -15.73 -4.28
C LEU A 94 -15.58 -15.32 -3.34
N ARG A 95 -16.83 -15.40 -3.80
CA ARG A 95 -18.02 -15.13 -2.96
C ARG A 95 -18.14 -16.07 -1.75
N ASP A 96 -17.54 -17.26 -1.84
CA ASP A 96 -17.62 -18.31 -0.82
C ASP A 96 -16.40 -18.31 0.12
N VAL A 97 -15.49 -17.33 -0.01
CA VAL A 97 -14.30 -17.19 0.83
C VAL A 97 -14.68 -16.76 2.25
N THR A 98 -14.10 -17.44 3.24
CA THR A 98 -14.27 -17.10 4.67
C THR A 98 -13.12 -16.22 5.18
N PRO A 99 -13.31 -15.51 6.31
CA PRO A 99 -12.23 -14.76 6.96
C PRO A 99 -11.00 -15.60 7.26
N ASP A 100 -11.17 -16.83 7.74
CA ASP A 100 -10.07 -17.73 8.08
C ASP A 100 -9.27 -18.14 6.83
N GLN A 101 -9.95 -18.42 5.71
CA GLN A 101 -9.29 -18.70 4.44
C GLN A 101 -8.50 -17.49 3.93
N ALA A 102 -9.05 -16.28 4.06
CA ALA A 102 -8.39 -15.06 3.61
C ALA A 102 -7.20 -14.65 4.50
N CYS A 103 -7.24 -15.00 5.80
CA CYS A 103 -6.12 -14.78 6.72
C CYS A 103 -4.97 -15.81 6.57
N ALA A 104 -5.19 -16.93 5.87
CA ALA A 104 -4.18 -17.96 5.65
C ALA A 104 -3.18 -17.56 4.54
N HIS A 105 -2.36 -16.53 4.79
CA HIS A 105 -1.39 -16.03 3.80
C HIS A 105 -0.23 -17.04 3.59
N PRO A 106 0.21 -17.29 2.33
CA PRO A 106 1.19 -18.33 2.03
C PRO A 106 2.59 -18.06 2.58
N ASN A 107 2.98 -16.79 2.67
CA ASN A 107 4.38 -16.41 2.92
C ASN A 107 4.64 -15.69 4.26
N PHE A 108 3.60 -15.17 4.93
CA PHE A 108 3.76 -14.27 6.07
C PHE A 108 2.69 -14.51 7.14
N ALA A 109 3.08 -14.45 8.41
CA ALA A 109 2.15 -14.31 9.52
C ALA A 109 1.93 -12.81 9.78
N MET A 110 0.74 -12.30 9.45
CA MET A 110 0.41 -10.88 9.53
C MET A 110 -0.88 -10.65 10.32
N GLY A 111 -1.17 -9.39 10.67
CA GLY A 111 -2.46 -9.02 11.26
C GLY A 111 -3.64 -9.34 10.33
N ARG A 112 -4.84 -9.51 10.89
CA ARG A 112 -6.04 -9.89 10.10
C ARG A 112 -6.34 -8.90 8.98
N LYS A 113 -6.34 -7.59 9.25
CA LYS A 113 -6.63 -6.52 8.27
C LYS A 113 -5.72 -6.59 7.05
N ILE A 114 -4.41 -6.57 7.25
CA ILE A 114 -3.42 -6.65 6.15
C ILE A 114 -3.50 -7.99 5.40
N SER A 115 -3.89 -9.08 6.08
CA SER A 115 -4.10 -10.36 5.41
C SER A 115 -5.30 -10.31 4.44
N ILE A 116 -6.41 -9.67 4.83
CA ILE A 116 -7.55 -9.46 3.93
C ILE A 116 -7.17 -8.52 2.78
N ASP A 117 -6.44 -7.43 3.07
CA ASP A 117 -5.97 -6.52 2.04
C ASP A 117 -5.02 -7.20 1.04
N SER A 118 -4.17 -8.11 1.50
CA SER A 118 -3.33 -8.93 0.62
C SER A 118 -4.19 -9.85 -0.25
N ALA A 119 -5.18 -10.51 0.34
CA ALA A 119 -6.09 -11.41 -0.38
C ALA A 119 -6.94 -10.70 -1.45
N THR A 120 -7.34 -9.44 -1.21
CA THR A 120 -8.11 -8.62 -2.16
C THR A 120 -7.22 -7.80 -3.13
N MET A 121 -5.90 -7.86 -2.95
CA MET A 121 -4.91 -6.92 -3.51
C MET A 121 -5.14 -5.44 -3.17
N MET A 122 -6.00 -5.12 -2.21
CA MET A 122 -6.10 -3.76 -1.69
C MET A 122 -4.81 -3.32 -1.00
N ASN A 123 -4.04 -4.25 -0.40
CA ASN A 123 -2.72 -3.92 0.17
C ASN A 123 -1.85 -3.28 -0.91
N LYS A 124 -1.79 -3.92 -2.09
CA LYS A 124 -1.04 -3.41 -3.24
C LYS A 124 -1.63 -2.12 -3.79
N ALA A 125 -2.95 -1.96 -3.76
CA ALA A 125 -3.63 -0.71 -4.16
C ALA A 125 -3.21 0.48 -3.26
N LEU A 126 -3.15 0.27 -1.94
CA LEU A 126 -2.68 1.28 -0.99
C LEU A 126 -1.20 1.61 -1.22
N GLU A 127 -0.39 0.61 -1.52
CA GLU A 127 1.04 0.78 -1.80
C GLU A 127 1.30 1.50 -3.14
N VAL A 128 0.41 1.37 -4.14
CA VAL A 128 0.43 2.20 -5.37
C VAL A 128 0.24 3.68 -5.00
N ILE A 129 -0.72 3.98 -4.13
CA ILE A 129 -0.97 5.36 -3.66
C ILE A 129 0.22 5.87 -2.84
N GLU A 130 0.78 5.04 -1.97
CA GLU A 130 1.97 5.39 -1.19
C GLU A 130 3.17 5.70 -2.10
N ALA A 131 3.42 4.87 -3.13
CA ALA A 131 4.52 5.07 -4.06
C ALA A 131 4.39 6.37 -4.86
N ARG A 132 3.17 6.78 -5.22
CA ARG A 132 2.89 8.10 -5.83
C ARG A 132 3.48 9.21 -4.99
N TRP A 133 3.24 9.19 -3.67
CA TRP A 133 3.66 10.25 -2.77
C TRP A 133 5.13 10.17 -2.38
N LEU A 134 5.64 8.96 -2.09
CA LEU A 134 7.03 8.78 -1.67
C LEU A 134 8.04 9.16 -2.74
N PHE A 135 7.73 8.88 -4.01
CA PHE A 135 8.66 9.01 -5.12
C PHE A 135 8.27 10.09 -6.12
N ASP A 136 7.20 10.84 -5.84
CA ASP A 136 6.62 11.89 -6.69
C ASP A 136 6.43 11.45 -8.17
N LEU A 137 5.83 10.27 -8.36
CA LEU A 137 5.62 9.66 -9.67
C LEU A 137 4.19 9.90 -10.19
N ALA A 138 3.96 10.13 -11.47
CA ALA A 138 2.58 10.08 -11.98
C ALA A 138 1.96 8.67 -11.83
N PRO A 139 0.63 8.52 -11.69
CA PRO A 139 0.00 7.21 -11.54
C PRO A 139 0.38 6.20 -12.64
N GLU A 140 0.59 6.68 -13.87
CA GLU A 140 0.98 5.89 -15.04
C GLU A 140 2.42 5.36 -14.94
N GLN A 141 3.27 5.99 -14.11
CA GLN A 141 4.64 5.56 -13.83
C GLN A 141 4.70 4.49 -12.72
N ILE A 142 3.56 3.98 -12.26
CA ILE A 142 3.48 2.94 -11.23
C ILE A 142 2.81 1.72 -11.82
N LYS A 143 3.60 0.67 -12.06
CA LYS A 143 3.12 -0.61 -12.58
C LYS A 143 3.12 -1.65 -11.48
N VAL A 144 2.13 -2.54 -11.50
CA VAL A 144 2.06 -3.68 -10.58
C VAL A 144 2.30 -4.96 -11.35
N VAL A 145 3.15 -5.84 -10.80
CA VAL A 145 3.42 -7.17 -11.34
C VAL A 145 3.33 -8.20 -10.22
N ILE A 146 2.69 -9.34 -10.47
CA ILE A 146 2.65 -10.42 -9.49
C ILE A 146 3.96 -11.21 -9.56
N HIS A 147 4.63 -11.33 -8.43
CA HIS A 147 5.84 -12.10 -8.20
C HIS A 147 5.64 -13.00 -6.96
N PRO A 148 5.13 -14.22 -7.12
CA PRO A 148 4.67 -15.03 -5.98
C PRO A 148 5.82 -15.53 -5.09
N GLN A 149 7.06 -15.56 -5.59
CA GLN A 149 8.22 -15.96 -4.80
C GLN A 149 8.68 -14.88 -3.81
N GLN A 150 8.30 -13.61 -4.03
CA GLN A 150 8.66 -12.46 -3.17
C GLN A 150 10.16 -12.38 -2.85
N ILE A 151 11.00 -12.64 -3.86
CA ILE A 151 12.46 -12.48 -3.76
C ILE A 151 12.89 -11.13 -4.31
N ILE A 152 12.33 -10.73 -5.45
CA ILE A 152 12.45 -9.37 -5.99
C ILE A 152 11.35 -8.55 -5.33
N HIS A 153 11.73 -7.63 -4.44
CA HIS A 153 10.77 -6.89 -3.64
C HIS A 153 10.15 -5.74 -4.44
N SER A 154 10.92 -5.00 -5.25
CA SER A 154 10.42 -4.09 -6.29
C SER A 154 11.57 -3.62 -7.18
N MET A 155 11.23 -2.91 -8.25
CA MET A 155 12.18 -2.49 -9.27
C MET A 155 11.94 -1.06 -9.73
N VAL A 156 12.98 -0.45 -10.26
CA VAL A 156 12.97 0.87 -10.89
C VAL A 156 13.48 0.72 -12.32
N GLN A 157 12.67 1.14 -13.29
CA GLN A 157 13.09 1.25 -14.68
C GLN A 157 13.52 2.69 -14.98
N PHE A 158 14.69 2.82 -15.61
CA PHE A 158 15.26 4.10 -16.02
C PHE A 158 14.97 4.39 -17.49
N VAL A 159 15.14 5.66 -17.88
CA VAL A 159 14.90 6.15 -19.25
C VAL A 159 15.81 5.52 -20.33
N ASP A 160 16.90 4.89 -19.93
CA ASP A 160 17.80 4.11 -20.80
C ASP A 160 17.39 2.63 -20.93
N ALA A 161 16.19 2.28 -20.42
CA ALA A 161 15.63 0.94 -20.34
C ALA A 161 16.36 -0.03 -19.39
N SER A 162 17.34 0.43 -18.60
CA SER A 162 17.89 -0.38 -17.52
C SER A 162 16.87 -0.55 -16.38
N ILE A 163 16.89 -1.71 -15.73
CA ILE A 163 16.06 -2.00 -14.56
C ILE A 163 16.99 -2.37 -13.40
N ILE A 164 16.84 -1.67 -12.28
CA ILE A 164 17.50 -1.99 -11.03
C ILE A 164 16.46 -2.54 -10.06
N ALA A 165 16.81 -3.63 -9.39
CA ALA A 165 15.93 -4.35 -8.48
C ALA A 165 16.64 -4.61 -7.15
N GLN A 166 15.90 -4.52 -6.06
CA GLN A 166 16.37 -5.01 -4.77
C GLN A 166 15.81 -6.41 -4.51
N LEU A 167 16.72 -7.33 -4.16
CA LEU A 167 16.42 -8.73 -3.89
C LEU A 167 16.77 -9.10 -2.46
N GLY A 168 15.99 -9.99 -1.86
CA GLY A 168 16.28 -10.56 -0.56
C GLY A 168 15.27 -11.61 -0.15
N THR A 169 15.47 -12.21 1.02
CA THR A 169 14.41 -13.03 1.62
C THR A 169 13.22 -12.15 2.03
N PRO A 170 11.99 -12.70 2.06
CA PRO A 170 10.79 -11.99 2.53
C PRO A 170 10.85 -11.77 4.05
N ASP A 171 11.61 -10.76 4.49
CA ASP A 171 11.89 -10.49 5.89
C ASP A 171 12.00 -8.98 6.18
N MET A 172 11.08 -8.47 6.98
CA MET A 172 10.98 -7.04 7.33
C MET A 172 12.19 -6.51 8.13
N ARG A 173 13.04 -7.38 8.69
CA ARG A 173 14.28 -6.93 9.35
C ARG A 173 15.21 -6.21 8.38
N VAL A 174 15.19 -6.54 7.09
CA VAL A 174 16.00 -5.89 6.06
C VAL A 174 15.58 -4.42 5.83
N PRO A 175 14.32 -4.11 5.43
CA PRO A 175 13.92 -2.71 5.24
C PRO A 175 13.98 -1.90 6.53
N ILE A 176 13.72 -2.51 7.70
CA ILE A 176 13.91 -1.86 9.00
C ILE A 176 15.38 -1.48 9.24
N ALA A 177 16.33 -2.39 8.98
CA ALA A 177 17.76 -2.12 9.13
C ALA A 177 18.24 -1.00 8.19
N VAL A 178 17.74 -0.98 6.95
CA VAL A 178 18.01 0.10 5.97
C VAL A 178 17.51 1.43 6.52
N GLY A 179 16.26 1.51 6.99
CA GLY A 179 15.72 2.74 7.56
C GLY A 179 16.49 3.24 8.79
N LEU A 180 16.95 2.34 9.66
CA LEU A 180 17.72 2.70 10.85
C LEU A 180 19.12 3.24 10.51
N ALA A 181 19.80 2.61 9.56
CA ALA A 181 21.22 2.88 9.27
C ALA A 181 21.47 3.89 8.14
N TRP A 182 20.45 4.20 7.33
CA TRP A 182 20.62 5.04 6.13
C TRP A 182 21.46 6.32 6.38
N PRO A 183 22.48 6.61 5.54
CA PRO A 183 22.83 5.92 4.28
C PRO A 183 23.72 4.68 4.42
N GLU A 184 24.17 4.35 5.63
CA GLU A 184 25.01 3.19 5.91
C GLU A 184 24.19 1.89 5.93
N ARG A 185 24.88 0.76 6.06
CA ARG A 185 24.28 -0.56 6.27
C ARG A 185 24.66 -1.15 7.63
N ILE A 186 23.71 -1.85 8.25
CA ILE A 186 23.92 -2.62 9.49
C ILE A 186 23.47 -4.08 9.28
N VAL A 187 23.97 -4.97 10.11
CA VAL A 187 23.53 -6.37 10.13
C VAL A 187 22.08 -6.45 10.61
N SER A 188 21.19 -7.02 9.78
CA SER A 188 19.76 -7.21 10.12
C SER A 188 19.47 -8.51 10.88
N GLY A 189 20.37 -9.49 10.82
CA GLY A 189 20.17 -10.85 11.34
C GLY A 189 19.30 -11.74 10.45
N THR A 190 18.98 -11.30 9.23
CA THR A 190 18.27 -12.08 8.19
C THR A 190 19.24 -13.06 7.51
N PRO A 191 18.81 -14.30 7.18
CA PRO A 191 19.64 -15.23 6.43
C PRO A 191 20.01 -14.69 5.04
N THR A 192 21.17 -15.11 4.52
CA THR A 192 21.61 -14.76 3.17
C THR A 192 20.80 -15.50 2.11
N LEU A 193 20.50 -14.81 1.01
CA LEU A 193 19.83 -15.40 -0.15
C LEU A 193 20.78 -16.35 -0.89
N ASP A 194 20.37 -17.60 -1.11
CA ASP A 194 21.14 -18.60 -1.85
C ASP A 194 20.52 -18.82 -3.25
N PHE A 195 21.11 -18.17 -4.26
CA PHE A 195 20.63 -18.23 -5.65
C PHE A 195 20.63 -19.65 -6.24
N ALA A 196 21.52 -20.54 -5.77
CA ALA A 196 21.58 -21.91 -6.25
C ALA A 196 20.38 -22.77 -5.77
N LYS A 197 19.64 -22.30 -4.76
CA LYS A 197 18.48 -22.99 -4.18
C LYS A 197 17.14 -22.31 -4.49
N LEU A 198 17.14 -21.21 -5.23
CA LEU A 198 15.90 -20.50 -5.54
C LEU A 198 15.04 -21.30 -6.51
N ALA A 199 13.73 -21.27 -6.25
CA ALA A 199 12.74 -21.62 -7.26
C ALA A 199 12.83 -20.63 -8.43
N ALA A 200 12.26 -21.01 -9.58
CA ALA A 200 12.11 -20.10 -10.70
C ALA A 200 11.39 -18.81 -10.26
N LEU A 201 11.96 -17.67 -10.59
CA LEU A 201 11.35 -16.37 -10.37
C LEU A 201 10.37 -16.11 -11.52
N THR A 202 9.09 -15.98 -11.21
CA THR A 202 8.04 -15.79 -12.21
C THR A 202 7.38 -14.44 -12.03
N PHE A 203 6.88 -13.89 -13.14
CA PHE A 203 6.15 -12.65 -13.18
C PHE A 203 4.87 -12.84 -14.00
N GLU A 204 3.76 -12.31 -13.51
CA GLU A 204 2.47 -12.34 -14.21
C GLU A 204 1.70 -11.05 -13.98
N GLU A 205 0.79 -10.72 -14.90
CA GLU A 205 -0.11 -9.59 -14.74
C GLU A 205 -1.18 -9.87 -13.68
N ALA A 206 -1.62 -8.82 -12.98
CA ALA A 206 -2.74 -8.93 -12.05
C ALA A 206 -4.07 -9.00 -12.81
N ASP A 207 -4.82 -10.08 -12.59
CA ASP A 207 -6.13 -10.29 -13.18
C ASP A 207 -7.16 -9.29 -12.63
N ALA A 208 -7.70 -8.43 -13.50
CA ALA A 208 -8.64 -7.37 -13.13
C ALA A 208 -9.99 -7.89 -12.61
N VAL A 209 -10.41 -9.09 -13.02
CA VAL A 209 -11.65 -9.72 -12.54
C VAL A 209 -11.45 -10.33 -11.16
N ARG A 210 -10.28 -10.93 -10.92
CA ARG A 210 -9.90 -11.48 -9.62
C ARG A 210 -9.60 -10.40 -8.58
N PHE A 211 -8.98 -9.31 -9.01
CA PHE A 211 -8.47 -8.24 -8.14
C PHE A 211 -9.00 -6.86 -8.51
N PRO A 212 -10.33 -6.66 -8.56
CA PRO A 212 -10.90 -5.39 -9.01
C PRO A 212 -10.56 -4.22 -8.06
N GLY A 213 -10.30 -4.51 -6.78
CA GLY A 213 -9.86 -3.53 -5.79
C GLY A 213 -8.51 -2.89 -6.12
N LEU A 214 -7.61 -3.59 -6.82
CA LEU A 214 -6.30 -3.08 -7.21
C LEU A 214 -6.43 -1.80 -8.05
N HIS A 215 -7.38 -1.80 -8.99
CA HIS A 215 -7.57 -0.72 -9.96
C HIS A 215 -8.20 0.55 -9.37
N LEU A 216 -8.83 0.45 -8.19
CA LEU A 216 -9.35 1.61 -7.48
C LEU A 216 -8.26 2.61 -7.09
N SER A 217 -7.01 2.16 -6.92
CA SER A 217 -5.87 3.03 -6.60
C SER A 217 -5.62 4.09 -7.68
N TRP A 218 -5.45 3.69 -8.94
CA TRP A 218 -5.27 4.65 -10.04
C TRP A 218 -6.50 5.51 -10.30
N GLN A 219 -7.71 4.98 -10.09
CA GLN A 219 -8.93 5.79 -10.18
C GLN A 219 -8.95 6.88 -9.10
N ALA A 220 -8.66 6.52 -7.85
CA ALA A 220 -8.59 7.46 -6.73
C ALA A 220 -7.48 8.51 -6.90
N LEU A 221 -6.33 8.12 -7.46
CA LEU A 221 -5.23 9.04 -7.74
C LEU A 221 -5.52 10.06 -8.85
N ARG A 222 -6.41 9.72 -9.79
CA ARG A 222 -6.86 10.63 -10.87
C ARG A 222 -8.08 11.47 -10.48
N ALA A 223 -8.75 11.10 -9.40
CA ALA A 223 -9.94 11.77 -8.89
C ALA A 223 -9.55 13.00 -8.03
N PRO A 224 -10.53 13.82 -7.59
CA PRO A 224 -10.27 14.98 -6.75
C PRO A 224 -9.48 14.63 -5.48
N ALA A 225 -8.68 15.58 -5.00
CA ALA A 225 -7.90 15.42 -3.78
C ALA A 225 -8.78 15.00 -2.59
N GLY A 226 -8.29 14.05 -1.80
CA GLY A 226 -9.02 13.39 -0.72
C GLY A 226 -9.66 12.05 -1.11
N THR A 227 -9.75 11.71 -2.40
CA THR A 227 -10.37 10.44 -2.82
C THR A 227 -9.60 9.21 -2.31
N THR A 228 -8.29 9.30 -2.13
CA THR A 228 -7.48 8.22 -1.52
C THR A 228 -7.81 8.01 -0.03
N ALA A 229 -8.16 9.07 0.70
CA ALA A 229 -8.64 8.97 2.07
C ALA A 229 -10.02 8.29 2.13
N VAL A 230 -10.90 8.61 1.18
CA VAL A 230 -12.20 7.93 1.02
C VAL A 230 -12.00 6.43 0.77
N LEU A 231 -11.12 6.06 -0.17
CA LEU A 231 -10.81 4.65 -0.46
C LEU A 231 -10.28 3.91 0.79
N ASN A 232 -9.36 4.52 1.53
CA ASN A 232 -8.81 3.92 2.75
C ASN A 232 -9.90 3.66 3.80
N ALA A 233 -10.71 4.67 4.12
CA ALA A 233 -11.73 4.54 5.16
C ALA A 233 -12.84 3.55 4.76
N ALA A 234 -13.26 3.57 3.49
CA ALA A 234 -14.21 2.60 2.95
C ALA A 234 -13.67 1.17 3.07
N ASN A 235 -12.39 0.98 2.74
CA ASN A 235 -11.74 -0.33 2.83
C ASN A 235 -11.61 -0.82 4.28
N GLU A 236 -11.23 0.04 5.22
CA GLU A 236 -11.16 -0.35 6.63
C GLU A 236 -12.52 -0.83 7.15
N VAL A 237 -13.61 -0.14 6.79
CA VAL A 237 -14.98 -0.52 7.16
C VAL A 237 -15.41 -1.82 6.49
N SER A 238 -15.15 -1.99 5.19
CA SER A 238 -15.56 -3.19 4.46
C SER A 238 -14.78 -4.42 4.89
N VAL A 239 -13.47 -4.30 5.13
CA VAL A 239 -12.65 -5.38 5.70
C VAL A 239 -13.13 -5.77 7.09
N ALA A 240 -13.42 -4.81 7.96
CA ALA A 240 -13.96 -5.09 9.29
C ALA A 240 -15.30 -5.85 9.18
N ALA A 241 -16.21 -5.39 8.32
CA ALA A 241 -17.50 -6.06 8.09
C ALA A 241 -17.32 -7.49 7.56
N PHE A 242 -16.35 -7.74 6.69
CA PHE A 242 -16.04 -9.10 6.21
C PHE A 242 -15.48 -9.99 7.33
N LEU A 243 -14.54 -9.46 8.11
CA LEU A 243 -13.95 -10.17 9.25
C LEU A 243 -14.98 -10.54 10.33
N ASP A 244 -16.03 -9.73 10.46
CA ASP A 244 -17.17 -9.93 11.37
C ASP A 244 -18.28 -10.82 10.75
N GLY A 245 -18.08 -11.33 9.53
CA GLY A 245 -19.05 -12.20 8.85
C GLY A 245 -20.33 -11.49 8.40
N ARG A 246 -20.33 -10.15 8.32
CA ARG A 246 -21.49 -9.34 7.92
C ARG A 246 -21.64 -9.18 6.41
N ILE A 247 -20.56 -9.38 5.67
CA ILE A 247 -20.53 -9.32 4.20
C ILE A 247 -19.66 -10.47 3.67
N ARG A 248 -19.81 -10.79 2.39
CA ARG A 248 -18.94 -11.73 1.68
C ARG A 248 -17.67 -11.05 1.18
N PHE A 249 -16.66 -11.85 0.83
CA PHE A 249 -15.38 -11.36 0.32
C PHE A 249 -15.52 -10.53 -0.98
N ASP A 250 -16.37 -10.97 -1.91
CA ASP A 250 -16.64 -10.25 -3.18
C ASP A 250 -17.31 -8.88 -2.95
N GLN A 251 -17.98 -8.70 -1.81
CA GLN A 251 -18.69 -7.47 -1.47
C GLN A 251 -17.76 -6.37 -0.93
N ILE A 252 -16.51 -6.67 -0.55
CA ILE A 252 -15.52 -5.68 -0.12
C ILE A 252 -15.32 -4.64 -1.23
N HIS A 253 -15.02 -5.09 -2.46
CA HIS A 253 -14.83 -4.20 -3.60
C HIS A 253 -16.10 -3.38 -3.89
N ARG A 254 -17.28 -4.02 -3.83
CA ARG A 254 -18.56 -3.35 -4.08
C ARG A 254 -18.80 -2.19 -3.11
N ILE A 255 -18.53 -2.39 -1.82
CA ILE A 255 -18.70 -1.34 -0.80
C ILE A 255 -17.69 -0.21 -1.02
N ASN A 256 -16.44 -0.55 -1.33
CA ASN A 256 -15.41 0.46 -1.60
C ASN A 256 -15.81 1.33 -2.80
N LEU A 257 -16.27 0.72 -3.90
CA LEU A 257 -16.73 1.42 -5.09
C LEU A 257 -17.95 2.30 -4.80
N GLU A 258 -18.98 1.74 -4.15
CA GLU A 258 -20.20 2.49 -3.81
C GLU A 258 -19.92 3.68 -2.88
N THR A 259 -18.96 3.54 -1.97
CA THR A 259 -18.55 4.63 -1.08
C THR A 259 -17.83 5.73 -1.86
N LEU A 260 -16.94 5.37 -2.79
CA LEU A 260 -16.26 6.32 -3.68
C LEU A 260 -17.24 7.09 -4.58
N GLU A 261 -18.33 6.45 -5.02
CA GLU A 261 -19.37 7.10 -5.82
C GLU A 261 -20.24 8.08 -5.02
N ARG A 262 -20.38 7.86 -3.70
CA ARG A 262 -21.24 8.67 -2.83
C ARG A 262 -20.52 9.81 -2.13
N VAL A 263 -19.26 9.59 -1.75
CA VAL A 263 -18.50 10.54 -0.94
C VAL A 263 -17.57 11.32 -1.84
N ALA A 264 -18.00 12.52 -2.22
CA ALA A 264 -17.16 13.47 -2.94
C ALA A 264 -16.31 14.27 -1.94
N PRO A 265 -14.97 14.15 -1.97
CA PRO A 265 -14.11 14.92 -1.07
C PRO A 265 -14.09 16.40 -1.46
N SER A 266 -14.09 17.27 -0.46
CA SER A 266 -14.05 18.73 -0.64
C SER A 266 -12.62 19.29 -0.51
N ASN A 267 -11.65 18.65 -1.17
CA ASN A 267 -10.23 19.04 -1.17
C ASN A 267 -9.66 19.29 0.25
N PRO A 268 -9.54 18.25 1.10
CA PRO A 268 -9.06 18.40 2.46
C PRO A 268 -7.59 18.85 2.49
N ASP A 269 -7.31 19.96 3.18
CA ASP A 269 -6.01 20.66 3.21
C ASP A 269 -5.33 20.63 4.59
N SER A 270 -5.95 19.96 5.56
CA SER A 270 -5.53 19.91 6.96
C SER A 270 -5.79 18.54 7.57
N LEU A 271 -5.14 18.25 8.70
CA LEU A 271 -5.38 17.02 9.44
C LEU A 271 -6.84 16.93 9.88
N GLU A 272 -7.40 18.03 10.35
CA GLU A 272 -8.78 18.14 10.80
C GLU A 272 -9.77 17.86 9.66
N ALA A 273 -9.52 18.42 8.47
CA ALA A 273 -10.34 18.14 7.28
C ALA A 273 -10.26 16.67 6.85
N LEU A 274 -9.06 16.06 6.92
CA LEU A 274 -8.88 14.64 6.61
C LEU A 274 -9.60 13.73 7.62
N LEU A 275 -9.56 14.04 8.91
CA LEU A 275 -10.27 13.30 9.94
C LEU A 275 -11.80 13.44 9.81
N ALA A 276 -12.28 14.64 9.45
CA ALA A 276 -13.70 14.85 9.15
C ALA A 276 -14.16 14.04 7.92
N LEU A 277 -13.34 14.01 6.87
CA LEU A 277 -13.62 13.21 5.66
C LEU A 277 -13.60 11.71 5.97
N ASP A 278 -12.65 11.23 6.76
CA ASP A 278 -12.60 9.83 7.22
C ASP A 278 -13.88 9.46 7.98
N ALA A 279 -14.31 10.29 8.94
CA ALA A 279 -15.54 10.05 9.70
C ALA A 279 -16.81 10.02 8.81
N GLN A 280 -16.95 10.98 7.89
CA GLN A 280 -18.04 11.01 6.91
C GLN A 280 -18.03 9.75 6.03
N THR A 281 -16.85 9.37 5.56
CA THR A 281 -16.67 8.20 4.69
C THR A 281 -17.08 6.92 5.43
N ARG A 282 -16.64 6.75 6.68
CA ARG A 282 -17.00 5.58 7.49
C ARG A 282 -18.50 5.47 7.71
N ALA A 283 -19.18 6.60 7.97
CA ALA A 283 -20.63 6.62 8.09
C ALA A 283 -21.32 6.11 6.81
N SER A 284 -20.90 6.62 5.64
CA SER A 284 -21.44 6.18 4.34
C SER A 284 -21.16 4.69 4.05
N ALA A 285 -19.93 4.23 4.34
CA ALA A 285 -19.57 2.82 4.16
C ALA A 285 -20.37 1.89 5.08
N HIS A 286 -20.66 2.30 6.32
CA HIS A 286 -21.52 1.53 7.23
C HIS A 286 -22.97 1.44 6.72
N GLU A 287 -23.51 2.48 6.11
CA GLU A 287 -24.83 2.43 5.46
C GLU A 287 -24.83 1.44 4.29
N SER A 288 -23.77 1.43 3.46
CA SER A 288 -23.59 0.45 2.39
C SER A 288 -23.48 -0.98 2.93
N VAL A 289 -22.72 -1.19 4.01
CA VAL A 289 -22.65 -2.48 4.71
C VAL A 289 -24.02 -2.92 5.21
N ALA A 290 -24.79 -2.04 5.86
CA ALA A 290 -26.11 -2.38 6.37
C ALA A 290 -27.07 -2.78 5.24
N ARG A 291 -27.01 -2.07 4.10
CA ARG A 291 -27.84 -2.34 2.93
C ARG A 291 -27.48 -3.64 2.21
N ILE A 292 -26.19 -3.98 2.14
CA ILE A 292 -25.67 -5.16 1.41
C ILE A 292 -25.63 -6.41 2.28
N GLY A 293 -25.34 -6.26 3.58
CA GLY A 293 -25.20 -7.35 4.55
C GLY A 293 -26.52 -7.97 5.01
N HIS A 294 -27.66 -7.44 4.56
CA HIS A 294 -28.94 -8.15 4.64
C HIS A 294 -29.04 -9.17 3.50
N VAL A 295 -28.33 -10.29 3.63
CA VAL A 295 -28.58 -11.55 2.89
C VAL A 295 -28.39 -12.71 3.84
#